data_AF-A0A9P0H2Q5-F1
#
_entry.id   AF-A0A9P0H2Q5-F1
#
_cell.length_a   1.000
_cell.length_b   1.000
_cell.length_c   1.000
_cell.angle_alpha   90.00
_cell.angle_beta   90.00
_cell.angle_gamma   90.00
#
_symmetry.space_group_name_H-M   'P 1'
#
loop_
_entity.id
_entity.type
_entity.pdbx_description
1 polymer ?
#
loop_
_entity_poly.entity_id
_entity_poly.type
_entity_poly.pdbx_seq_one_letter_code
_entity_poly.pdbx_strand_id
1 'polypeptide(L)'
;MYLLPQNAKKMLSISRDELPFWTQKRDSLAGAHLLSKYQHDWQDIHTLTEQNVTHAKAIDFQIEEVNRCFKLHWHAVKRFSSDVKNLNAILTHTEKALNEIGNIRTLIDEVFYLIVEVEDLIEENRLTNAMSNAKDKLLCHHENKLLSVDALKEKLAEDYKIRLKVIDEEKDQLKKKSFQMAEKKFLEDINAYKESGMLPKRKKADEQLLKIEDIEIEQDLSILQQYLDD
;
A
#
# COMPACT_ATOMS: atom_id res chain seq x y z
N MET A 1 48.21 99.30 98.85
CA MET A 1 47.07 99.87 99.59
C MET A 1 46.76 101.25 99.02
N TYR A 2 45.90 101.33 98.01
CA TYR A 2 45.12 102.52 97.68
C TYR A 2 43.80 102.00 97.11
N LEU A 3 42.78 102.11 97.94
CA LEU A 3 41.38 101.81 97.65
C LEU A 3 40.81 102.99 96.86
N LEU A 4 40.07 102.70 95.79
CA LEU A 4 38.83 103.37 95.33
C LEU A 4 38.51 102.87 93.90
N PRO A 5 37.25 102.86 93.43
CA PRO A 5 35.97 102.85 94.17
C PRO A 5 35.04 101.69 93.71
N GLN A 6 34.15 101.26 94.60
CA GLN A 6 33.03 100.33 94.33
C GLN A 6 32.01 100.83 93.27
N ASN A 7 32.24 101.98 92.61
CA ASN A 7 31.30 102.58 91.67
C ASN A 7 31.30 101.92 90.28
N ALA A 8 32.26 101.07 89.94
CA ALA A 8 32.26 100.35 88.66
C ALA A 8 31.26 99.17 88.62
N LYS A 9 30.90 98.58 89.78
CA LYS A 9 29.86 97.53 89.84
C LYS A 9 28.44 98.10 89.80
N LYS A 10 28.26 99.36 90.22
CA LYS A 10 26.97 100.08 90.09
C LYS A 10 26.66 100.47 88.65
N MET A 11 27.64 100.41 87.74
CA MET A 11 27.50 100.70 86.32
C MET A 11 26.92 99.52 85.49
N LEU A 12 26.76 98.33 86.08
CA LEU A 12 26.15 97.15 85.44
C LEU A 12 24.88 96.66 86.15
N SER A 13 24.52 97.28 87.29
CA SER A 13 23.35 96.94 88.09
C SER A 13 22.34 98.09 88.19
N ILE A 14 22.34 99.02 87.24
CA ILE A 14 21.24 99.97 87.07
C ILE A 14 20.04 99.14 86.64
N SER A 15 19.15 98.97 87.63
CA SER A 15 17.90 98.24 87.56
C SER A 15 17.17 98.49 86.26
N ARG A 16 16.63 97.41 85.72
CA ARG A 16 15.60 97.36 84.68
C ARG A 16 14.34 98.21 85.02
N ASP A 17 14.27 98.73 86.25
CA ASP A 17 13.10 99.36 86.88
C ASP A 17 13.06 100.90 86.79
N GLU A 18 14.10 101.57 86.25
CA GLU A 18 14.11 103.05 86.12
C GLU A 18 14.00 103.55 84.66
N LEU A 19 13.49 102.72 83.76
CA LEU A 19 13.09 103.15 82.43
C LEU A 19 11.70 103.81 82.51
N PRO A 20 11.44 104.97 81.86
CA PRO A 20 10.15 105.64 81.93
C PRO A 20 9.02 104.66 81.60
N PHE A 21 7.90 104.70 82.34
CA PHE A 21 6.74 103.82 82.15
C PHE A 21 6.33 103.61 80.68
N TRP A 22 6.54 104.63 79.84
CA TRP A 22 6.31 104.62 78.40
C TRP A 22 7.25 103.69 77.61
N THR A 23 8.51 103.50 78.00
CA THR A 23 9.45 102.57 77.34
C THR A 23 9.16 101.12 77.68
N GLN A 24 8.82 100.80 78.94
CA GLN A 24 8.45 99.43 79.33
C GLN A 24 7.13 98.98 78.70
N LYS A 25 6.16 99.91 78.55
CA LYS A 25 4.93 99.66 77.80
C LYS A 25 5.20 99.43 76.31
N ARG A 26 6.14 100.17 75.71
CA ARG A 26 6.54 100.01 74.30
C ARG A 26 7.24 98.67 74.06
N ASP A 27 8.12 98.26 74.96
CA ASP A 27 8.84 96.98 74.85
C ASP A 27 7.91 95.79 75.07
N SER A 28 6.95 95.89 76.00
CA SER A 28 5.88 94.90 76.17
C SER A 28 4.97 94.81 74.95
N LEU A 29 4.61 95.95 74.35
CA LEU A 29 3.82 96.00 73.11
C LEU A 29 4.60 95.40 71.92
N ALA A 30 5.89 95.71 71.78
CA ALA A 30 6.76 95.12 70.76
C ALA A 30 6.91 93.60 70.94
N GLY A 31 7.04 93.12 72.19
CA GLY A 31 7.04 91.70 72.51
C GLY A 31 5.72 91.01 72.16
N ALA A 32 4.58 91.65 72.44
CA ALA A 32 3.25 91.15 72.07
C ALA A 32 3.06 91.08 70.54
N HIS A 33 3.51 92.10 69.80
CA HIS A 33 3.48 92.09 68.33
C HIS A 33 4.38 91.00 67.74
N LEU A 34 5.58 90.81 68.29
CA LEU A 34 6.49 89.76 67.84
C LEU A 34 5.91 88.36 68.10
N LEU A 35 5.33 88.13 69.29
CA LEU A 35 4.67 86.88 69.61
C LEU A 35 3.46 86.63 68.69
N SER A 36 2.65 87.65 68.45
CA SER A 36 1.51 87.55 67.53
C SER A 36 1.96 87.23 66.11
N LYS A 37 3.07 87.79 65.64
CA LYS A 37 3.66 87.46 64.33
C LYS A 37 4.08 85.99 64.28
N TYR A 38 4.86 85.52 65.25
CA TYR A 38 5.30 84.12 65.27
C TYR A 38 4.14 83.14 65.41
N GLN A 39 3.10 83.50 66.15
CA GLN A 39 1.89 82.68 66.25
C GLN A 39 1.16 82.59 64.90
N HIS A 40 1.08 83.69 64.16
CA HIS A 40 0.53 83.69 62.81
C HIS A 40 1.38 82.87 61.83
N ASP A 41 2.70 83.11 61.80
CA ASP A 41 3.65 82.37 60.98
C ASP A 41 3.58 80.86 61.27
N TRP A 42 3.45 80.47 62.55
CA TRP A 42 3.30 79.07 62.96
C TRP A 42 1.97 78.48 62.48
N GLN A 43 0.88 79.22 62.58
CA GLN A 43 -0.44 78.79 62.10
C GLN A 43 -0.43 78.58 60.58
N ASP A 44 0.24 79.44 59.84
CA ASP A 44 0.38 79.34 58.39
C ASP A 44 1.20 78.10 58.00
N ILE A 45 2.34 77.89 58.66
CA ILE A 45 3.17 76.69 58.47
C ILE A 45 2.37 75.42 58.79
N HIS A 46 1.60 75.41 59.87
CA HIS A 46 0.79 74.27 60.26
C HIS A 46 -0.27 73.96 59.19
N THR A 47 -0.98 74.99 58.73
CA THR A 47 -2.00 74.86 57.67
C THR A 47 -1.41 74.35 56.36
N LEU A 48 -0.25 74.87 55.94
CA LEU A 48 0.47 74.38 54.76
C LEU A 48 0.94 72.93 54.93
N THR A 49 1.35 72.55 56.14
CA THR A 49 1.75 71.16 56.44
C THR A 49 0.57 70.22 56.34
N GLU A 50 -0.60 70.58 56.87
CA GLU A 50 -1.82 69.78 56.76
C GLU A 50 -2.25 69.62 55.30
N GLN A 51 -2.21 70.69 54.50
CA GLN A 51 -2.48 70.63 53.06
C GLN A 51 -1.47 69.73 52.33
N ASN A 52 -0.19 69.81 52.66
CA ASN A 52 0.82 68.95 52.04
C ASN A 52 0.59 67.47 52.40
N VAL A 53 0.20 67.17 53.64
CA VAL A 53 -0.14 65.80 54.06
C VAL A 53 -1.36 65.26 53.29
N THR A 54 -2.40 66.07 53.07
CA THR A 54 -3.57 65.63 52.28
C THR A 54 -3.21 65.42 50.82
N HIS A 55 -2.41 66.29 50.22
CA HIS A 55 -1.91 66.12 48.85
C HIS A 55 -1.02 64.87 48.72
N ALA A 56 -0.10 64.63 49.66
CA ALA A 56 0.76 63.45 49.65
C ALA A 56 -0.06 62.16 49.73
N LYS A 57 -1.10 62.10 50.57
CA LYS A 57 -2.02 60.95 50.64
C LYS A 57 -2.80 60.74 49.35
N ALA A 58 -3.24 61.81 48.69
CA ALA A 58 -3.95 61.71 47.42
C ALA A 58 -3.05 61.15 46.30
N ILE A 59 -1.79 61.59 46.26
CA ILE A 59 -0.78 61.08 45.32
C ILE A 59 -0.47 59.60 45.61
N ASP A 60 -0.30 59.24 46.88
CA ASP A 60 -0.03 57.85 47.28
C ASP A 60 -1.13 56.89 46.81
N PHE A 61 -2.40 57.29 47.00
CA PHE A 61 -3.54 56.53 46.49
C PHE A 61 -3.54 56.39 44.96
N GLN A 62 -3.19 57.44 44.23
CA GLN A 62 -3.08 57.38 42.76
C GLN A 62 -1.94 56.44 42.32
N ILE A 63 -0.81 56.46 43.01
CA ILE A 63 0.33 55.57 42.75
C ILE A 63 -0.07 54.12 43.00
N GLU A 64 -0.79 53.85 44.09
CA GLU A 64 -1.26 52.50 44.41
C GLU A 64 -2.20 51.97 43.31
N GLU A 65 -3.13 52.79 42.84
CA GLU A 65 -4.07 52.41 41.80
C GLU A 65 -3.38 52.16 40.45
N VAL A 66 -2.42 53.02 40.07
CA VAL A 66 -1.60 52.81 38.86
C VAL A 66 -0.79 51.52 38.97
N ASN A 67 -0.18 51.25 40.12
CA ASN A 67 0.59 50.03 40.35
C ASN A 67 -0.30 48.77 40.28
N ARG A 68 -1.51 48.84 40.81
CA ARG A 68 -2.50 47.76 40.73
C ARG A 68 -2.87 47.48 39.27
N CYS A 69 -3.19 48.51 38.49
CA CYS A 69 -3.49 48.39 37.07
C CYS A 69 -2.29 47.82 36.28
N PHE A 70 -1.09 48.33 36.55
CA PHE A 70 0.13 47.86 35.90
C PHE A 70 0.38 46.37 36.16
N LYS A 71 0.24 45.90 37.41
CA LYS A 71 0.37 44.48 37.76
C LYS A 71 -0.65 43.62 37.01
N LEU A 72 -1.89 44.06 36.93
CA LEU A 72 -2.95 43.33 36.21
C LEU A 72 -2.62 43.19 34.73
N HIS A 73 -2.23 44.28 34.06
CA HIS A 73 -1.83 44.26 32.66
C HIS A 73 -0.56 43.42 32.44
N TRP A 74 0.42 43.52 33.33
CA TRP A 74 1.63 42.71 33.28
C TRP A 74 1.32 41.21 33.34
N HIS A 75 0.44 40.80 34.24
CA HIS A 75 0.00 39.40 34.33
C HIS A 75 -0.74 38.95 33.06
N ALA A 76 -1.60 39.80 32.49
CA ALA A 76 -2.29 39.51 31.24
C ALA A 76 -1.30 39.33 30.06
N VAL A 77 -0.34 40.24 29.91
CA VAL A 77 0.71 40.16 28.87
C VAL A 77 1.58 38.94 29.07
N LYS A 78 1.96 38.62 30.32
CA LYS A 78 2.75 37.43 30.63
C LYS A 78 2.01 36.14 30.24
N ARG A 79 0.71 36.06 30.55
CA ARG A 79 -0.15 34.93 30.16
C ARG A 79 -0.26 34.83 28.64
N PHE A 80 -0.57 35.95 27.97
CA PHE A 80 -0.64 36.00 26.51
C PHE A 80 0.67 35.53 25.85
N SER A 81 1.82 35.99 26.34
CA SER A 81 3.13 35.55 25.85
C SER A 81 3.34 34.04 26.03
N SER A 82 2.87 33.46 27.14
CA SER A 82 2.91 32.01 27.36
C SER A 82 2.00 31.26 26.39
N ASP A 83 0.78 31.77 26.16
CA ASP A 83 -0.18 31.14 25.25
C ASP A 83 0.32 31.18 23.79
N VAL A 84 0.93 32.29 23.37
CA VAL A 84 1.58 32.41 22.05
C VAL A 84 2.74 31.43 21.88
N LYS A 85 3.54 31.19 22.93
CA LYS A 85 4.59 30.16 22.88
C LYS A 85 4.01 28.75 22.68
N ASN A 86 2.89 28.46 23.31
CA ASN A 86 2.19 27.18 23.14
C ASN A 86 1.61 27.02 21.73
N LEU A 87 1.21 28.11 21.07
CA LEU A 87 0.72 28.08 19.69
C LEU A 87 1.77 27.52 18.72
N ASN A 88 3.05 27.87 18.88
CA ASN A 88 4.12 27.33 18.05
C ASN A 88 4.30 25.81 18.24
N ALA A 89 4.10 25.32 19.46
CA ALA A 89 4.11 23.88 19.73
C ALA A 89 2.94 23.20 19.01
N ILE A 90 1.74 23.79 19.06
CA ILE A 90 0.57 23.29 18.31
C ILE A 90 0.87 23.26 16.81
N LEU A 91 1.41 24.33 16.24
CA LEU A 91 1.79 24.39 14.82
C LEU A 91 2.76 23.27 14.45
N THR A 92 3.82 23.08 15.23
CA THR A 92 4.80 22.00 15.04
C THR A 92 4.14 20.62 15.10
N HIS A 93 3.23 20.39 16.04
CA HIS A 93 2.48 19.14 16.14
C HIS A 93 1.55 18.93 14.94
N THR A 94 0.90 19.99 14.46
CA THR A 94 0.05 19.94 13.27
C THR A 94 0.86 19.62 12.01
N GLU A 95 2.03 20.25 11.83
CA GLU A 95 2.94 19.96 10.72
C GLU A 95 3.42 18.50 10.76
N LYS A 96 3.76 18.00 11.95
CA LYS A 96 4.13 16.58 12.12
C LYS A 96 2.98 15.64 11.72
N ALA A 97 1.77 15.91 12.19
CA ALA A 97 0.59 15.12 11.84
C ALA A 97 0.31 15.16 10.33
N LEU A 98 0.49 16.32 9.69
CA LEU A 98 0.33 16.47 8.25
C LEU A 98 1.36 15.63 7.47
N ASN A 99 2.62 15.62 7.92
CA ASN A 99 3.66 14.79 7.33
C ASN A 99 3.36 13.29 7.50
N GLU A 100 2.88 12.88 8.67
CA GLU A 100 2.45 11.49 8.92
C GLU A 100 1.30 11.08 8.00
N ILE A 101 0.30 11.95 7.79
CA ILE A 101 -0.77 11.72 6.81
C ILE A 101 -0.21 11.59 5.39
N GLY A 102 0.77 12.42 5.01
CA GLY A 102 1.45 12.32 3.72
C GLY A 102 2.17 10.98 3.53
N ASN A 103 2.84 10.49 4.57
CA ASN A 103 3.50 9.19 4.55
C ASN A 103 2.49 8.04 4.42
N ILE A 104 1.37 8.10 5.16
CA ILE A 104 0.31 7.10 5.06
C ILE A 104 -0.27 7.06 3.64
N ARG A 105 -0.49 8.22 3.03
CA ARG A 105 -0.97 8.29 1.64
C ARG A 105 -0.02 7.62 0.67
N THR A 106 1.29 7.88 0.82
CA THR A 106 2.32 7.26 -0.03
C THR A 106 2.34 5.75 0.14
N LEU A 107 2.23 5.24 1.38
CA LEU A 107 2.15 3.82 1.65
C LEU A 107 0.89 3.17 1.05
N ILE A 108 -0.24 3.88 1.10
CA ILE A 108 -1.49 3.43 0.47
C ILE A 108 -1.31 3.31 -1.05
N ASP A 109 -0.69 4.30 -1.68
CA ASP A 109 -0.42 4.27 -3.12
C ASP A 109 0.51 3.11 -3.50
N GLU A 110 1.54 2.83 -2.69
CA GLU A 110 2.43 1.67 -2.86
C GLU A 110 1.69 0.34 -2.70
N VAL A 111 0.84 0.22 -1.69
CA VAL A 111 0.01 -0.98 -1.49
C VAL A 111 -0.94 -1.19 -2.66
N PHE A 112 -1.56 -0.13 -3.19
CA PHE A 112 -2.41 -0.24 -4.37
C PHE A 112 -1.63 -0.74 -5.59
N TYR A 113 -0.42 -0.24 -5.82
CA TYR A 113 0.44 -0.72 -6.89
C TYR A 113 0.76 -2.21 -6.73
N LEU A 114 1.15 -2.64 -5.53
CA LEU A 114 1.44 -4.05 -5.24
C LEU A 114 0.22 -4.95 -5.41
N ILE A 115 -0.99 -4.47 -5.08
CA ILE A 115 -2.23 -5.22 -5.30
C ILE A 115 -2.44 -5.46 -6.80
N VAL A 116 -2.30 -4.43 -7.63
CA VAL A 116 -2.44 -4.55 -9.08
C VAL A 116 -1.40 -5.53 -9.65
N GLU A 117 -0.15 -5.43 -9.20
CA GLU A 117 0.91 -6.37 -9.62
C GLU A 117 0.58 -7.83 -9.25
N VAL A 118 0.04 -8.05 -8.05
CA VAL A 118 -0.41 -9.39 -7.62
C VAL A 118 -1.59 -9.88 -8.46
N GLU A 119 -2.55 -9.02 -8.79
CA GLU A 119 -3.68 -9.37 -9.66
C GLU A 119 -3.21 -9.79 -11.06
N ASP A 120 -2.25 -9.06 -11.64
CA ASP A 120 -1.65 -9.39 -12.93
C ASP A 120 -0.94 -10.76 -12.89
N LEU A 121 -0.16 -11.02 -11.82
CA LEU A 121 0.51 -12.31 -11.62
C LEU A 121 -0.48 -13.47 -11.44
N ILE A 122 -1.60 -13.24 -10.77
CA ILE A 122 -2.66 -14.26 -10.62
C ILE A 122 -3.27 -14.58 -11.99
N GLU A 123 -3.55 -13.59 -12.82
CA GLU A 123 -4.12 -13.80 -14.15
C GLU A 123 -3.14 -14.50 -15.09
N GLU A 124 -1.85 -14.13 -15.05
CA GLU A 124 -0.80 -14.82 -15.79
C GLU A 124 -0.69 -16.30 -15.38
N ASN A 125 -0.70 -16.57 -14.06
CA ASN A 125 -0.68 -17.94 -13.54
C ASN A 125 -1.95 -18.72 -13.96
N ARG A 126 -3.11 -18.07 -13.98
CA ARG A 126 -4.36 -18.70 -14.44
C ARG A 126 -4.28 -19.08 -15.91
N LEU A 127 -3.76 -18.19 -16.76
CA LEU A 127 -3.64 -18.40 -18.20
C LEU A 127 -2.61 -19.50 -18.52
N THR A 128 -1.45 -19.48 -17.87
CA THR A 128 -0.41 -20.51 -18.03
C THR A 128 -0.91 -21.89 -17.59
N ASN A 129 -1.63 -21.99 -16.46
CA ASN A 129 -2.26 -23.24 -16.03
C ASN A 129 -3.31 -23.73 -17.02
N ALA A 130 -4.15 -22.83 -17.56
CA ALA A 130 -5.14 -23.19 -18.58
C ALA A 130 -4.46 -23.72 -19.85
N MET A 131 -3.37 -23.08 -20.29
CA MET A 131 -2.57 -23.51 -21.44
C MET A 131 -1.91 -24.87 -21.21
N SER A 132 -1.32 -25.10 -20.03
CA SER A 132 -0.75 -26.39 -19.66
C SER A 132 -1.82 -27.50 -19.68
N ASN A 133 -2.96 -27.26 -19.03
CA ASN A 133 -4.07 -28.21 -19.02
C ASN A 133 -4.60 -28.52 -20.43
N ALA A 134 -4.67 -27.52 -21.32
CA ALA A 134 -5.07 -27.73 -22.70
C ALA A 134 -4.06 -28.59 -23.48
N LYS A 135 -2.76 -28.35 -23.28
CA LYS A 135 -1.67 -29.15 -23.85
C LYS A 135 -1.74 -30.60 -23.38
N ASP A 136 -1.94 -30.82 -22.09
CA ASP A 136 -2.06 -32.18 -21.52
C ASP A 136 -3.26 -32.93 -22.07
N LYS A 137 -4.41 -32.25 -22.21
CA LYS A 137 -5.60 -32.83 -22.87
C LYS A 137 -5.34 -33.20 -24.33
N LEU A 138 -4.61 -32.35 -25.07
CA LEU A 138 -4.26 -32.62 -26.47
C LEU A 138 -3.34 -33.83 -26.58
N LEU A 139 -2.31 -33.91 -25.73
CA LEU A 139 -1.41 -35.06 -25.66
C LEU A 139 -2.16 -36.35 -25.33
N CYS A 140 -3.03 -36.34 -24.32
CA CYS A 140 -3.87 -37.49 -23.97
C CYS A 140 -4.81 -37.88 -25.13
N HIS A 141 -5.39 -36.90 -25.84
CA HIS A 141 -6.21 -37.20 -27.02
C HIS A 141 -5.39 -37.84 -28.14
N HIS A 142 -4.20 -37.33 -28.41
CA HIS A 142 -3.29 -37.86 -29.41
C HIS A 142 -2.87 -39.30 -29.09
N GLU A 143 -2.51 -39.57 -27.83
CA GLU A 143 -2.16 -40.91 -27.37
C GLU A 143 -3.34 -41.89 -27.50
N ASN A 144 -4.53 -41.48 -27.06
CA ASN A 144 -5.75 -42.30 -27.23
C ASN A 144 -6.07 -42.58 -28.70
N LYS A 145 -5.83 -41.61 -29.59
CA LYS A 145 -6.01 -41.80 -31.04
C LYS A 145 -4.98 -42.77 -31.60
N LEU A 146 -3.73 -42.69 -31.17
CA LEU A 146 -2.67 -43.62 -31.57
C LEU A 146 -3.02 -45.06 -31.16
N LEU A 147 -3.42 -45.25 -29.89
CA LEU A 147 -3.90 -46.55 -29.39
C LEU A 147 -5.11 -47.06 -30.17
N SER A 148 -6.06 -46.18 -30.52
CA SER A 148 -7.21 -46.57 -31.34
C SER A 148 -6.81 -47.00 -32.76
N VAL A 149 -5.81 -46.35 -33.36
CA VAL A 149 -5.28 -46.73 -34.68
C VAL A 149 -4.57 -48.07 -34.59
N ASP A 150 -3.76 -48.29 -33.55
CA ASP A 150 -3.06 -49.57 -33.36
C ASP A 150 -4.04 -50.71 -33.10
N ALA A 151 -5.10 -50.49 -32.32
CA ALA A 151 -6.18 -51.46 -32.14
C ALA A 151 -6.92 -51.78 -33.46
N LEU A 152 -7.14 -50.78 -34.34
CA LEU A 152 -7.72 -51.01 -35.66
C LEU A 152 -6.79 -51.80 -36.58
N LYS A 153 -5.47 -51.52 -36.55
CA LYS A 153 -4.47 -52.29 -37.30
C LYS A 153 -4.42 -53.74 -36.83
N GLU A 154 -4.45 -53.98 -35.52
CA GLU A 154 -4.47 -55.32 -34.95
C GLU A 154 -5.74 -56.08 -35.37
N LYS A 155 -6.91 -55.43 -35.29
CA LYS A 155 -8.17 -56.01 -35.77
C LYS A 155 -8.14 -56.33 -37.26
N LEU A 156 -7.60 -55.43 -38.08
CA LEU A 156 -7.47 -55.65 -39.52
C LEU A 156 -6.53 -56.81 -39.85
N ALA A 157 -5.42 -56.95 -39.11
CA ALA A 157 -4.49 -58.06 -39.25
C ALA A 157 -5.15 -59.41 -38.87
N GLU A 158 -5.95 -59.44 -37.81
CA GLU A 158 -6.70 -60.64 -37.43
C GLU A 158 -7.77 -60.99 -38.47
N ASP A 159 -8.55 -60.00 -38.95
CA ASP A 159 -9.52 -60.20 -40.04
C ASP A 159 -8.86 -60.69 -41.33
N TYR A 160 -7.65 -60.21 -41.64
CA TYR A 160 -6.87 -60.68 -42.78
C TYR A 160 -6.43 -62.14 -42.61
N LYS A 161 -5.95 -62.50 -41.42
CA LYS A 161 -5.56 -63.88 -41.08
C LYS A 161 -6.74 -64.85 -41.14
N ILE A 162 -7.91 -64.44 -40.67
CA ILE A 162 -9.16 -65.22 -40.77
C ILE A 162 -9.51 -65.42 -42.25
N ARG A 163 -9.51 -64.35 -43.05
CA ARG A 163 -9.77 -64.44 -44.51
C ARG A 163 -8.79 -65.36 -45.22
N LEU A 164 -7.49 -65.30 -44.87
CA LEU A 164 -6.48 -66.16 -45.46
C LEU A 164 -6.77 -67.64 -45.19
N LYS A 165 -7.14 -67.97 -43.95
CA LYS A 165 -7.53 -69.34 -43.57
C LYS A 165 -8.73 -69.84 -44.37
N VAL A 166 -9.76 -69.01 -44.55
CA VAL A 166 -10.94 -69.38 -45.35
C VAL A 166 -10.53 -69.66 -46.80
N ILE A 167 -9.69 -68.81 -47.40
CA ILE A 167 -9.19 -69.00 -48.77
C ILE A 167 -8.36 -70.28 -48.88
N ASP A 168 -7.50 -70.57 -47.90
CA ASP A 168 -6.68 -71.77 -47.88
C ASP A 168 -7.53 -73.04 -47.71
N GLU A 169 -8.55 -73.00 -46.85
CA GLU A 169 -9.53 -74.09 -46.69
C GLU A 169 -10.33 -74.32 -47.98
N GLU A 170 -10.79 -73.25 -48.65
CA GLU A 170 -11.46 -73.34 -49.94
C GLU A 170 -10.55 -73.95 -51.02
N LYS A 171 -9.29 -73.50 -51.10
CA LYS A 171 -8.28 -74.07 -52.01
C LYS A 171 -8.04 -75.55 -51.74
N ASP A 172 -7.94 -75.94 -50.47
CA ASP A 172 -7.72 -77.34 -50.11
C ASP A 172 -8.96 -78.21 -50.37
N GLN A 173 -10.17 -77.68 -50.17
CA GLN A 173 -11.39 -78.34 -50.60
C GLN A 173 -11.44 -78.50 -52.12
N LEU A 174 -11.04 -77.47 -52.87
CA LEU A 174 -10.98 -77.53 -54.34
C LEU A 174 -9.99 -78.59 -54.81
N LYS A 175 -8.80 -78.66 -54.21
CA LYS A 175 -7.80 -79.71 -54.47
C LYS A 175 -8.35 -81.10 -54.16
N LYS A 176 -9.03 -81.29 -53.02
CA LYS A 176 -9.66 -82.57 -52.65
C LYS A 176 -10.74 -82.97 -53.65
N LYS A 177 -11.63 -82.05 -54.04
CA LYS A 177 -12.66 -82.29 -55.06
C LYS A 177 -12.03 -82.63 -56.41
N SER A 178 -10.98 -81.91 -56.80
CA SER A 178 -10.22 -82.21 -58.02
C SER A 178 -9.57 -83.59 -57.96
N PHE A 179 -9.00 -83.98 -56.82
CA PHE A 179 -8.42 -85.30 -56.62
C PHE A 179 -9.48 -86.41 -56.69
N GLN A 180 -10.61 -86.23 -56.00
CA GLN A 180 -11.74 -87.17 -56.05
C GLN A 180 -12.33 -87.29 -57.45
N MET A 181 -12.41 -86.19 -58.20
CA MET A 181 -12.85 -86.20 -59.59
C MET A 181 -11.85 -86.93 -60.50
N ALA A 182 -10.55 -86.72 -60.27
CA ALA A 182 -9.49 -87.44 -60.97
C ALA A 182 -9.47 -88.93 -60.63
N GLU A 183 -9.68 -89.29 -59.37
CA GLU A 183 -9.78 -90.67 -58.89
C GLU A 183 -11.02 -91.36 -59.46
N LYS A 184 -12.19 -90.70 -59.43
CA LYS A 184 -13.41 -91.22 -60.05
C LYS A 184 -13.22 -91.46 -61.55
N LYS A 185 -12.63 -90.49 -62.26
CA LYS A 185 -12.30 -90.62 -63.69
C LYS A 185 -11.31 -91.77 -63.93
N PHE A 186 -10.31 -91.93 -63.06
CA PHE A 186 -9.36 -93.04 -63.14
C PHE A 186 -10.01 -94.41 -62.89
N LEU A 187 -10.95 -94.50 -61.94
CA LEU A 187 -11.74 -95.71 -61.70
C LEU A 187 -12.69 -96.02 -62.86
N GLU A 188 -13.32 -95.01 -63.45
CA GLU A 188 -14.10 -95.15 -64.68
C GLU A 188 -13.21 -95.64 -65.85
N ASP A 189 -12.02 -95.07 -66.02
CA ASP A 189 -11.04 -95.51 -67.02
C ASP A 189 -10.57 -96.96 -66.77
N ILE A 190 -10.38 -97.39 -65.51
CA ILE A 190 -10.06 -98.77 -65.14
C ILE A 190 -11.22 -99.73 -65.41
N ASN A 191 -12.47 -99.34 -65.09
CA ASN A 191 -13.64 -100.17 -65.36
C ASN A 191 -13.88 -100.31 -66.86
N ALA A 192 -13.76 -99.22 -67.62
CA ALA A 192 -13.80 -99.25 -69.08
C ALA A 192 -12.68 -100.14 -69.68
N TYR A 193 -11.50 -100.17 -69.05
CA TYR A 193 -10.42 -101.09 -69.42
C TYR A 193 -10.77 -102.55 -69.12
N LYS A 194 -11.37 -102.85 -67.96
CA LYS A 194 -11.79 -104.21 -67.60
C LYS A 194 -12.90 -104.76 -68.51
N GLU A 195 -13.79 -103.90 -68.99
CA GLU A 195 -14.91 -104.30 -69.85
C GLU A 195 -14.52 -104.41 -71.33
N SER A 196 -13.54 -103.62 -71.82
CA SER A 196 -13.19 -103.56 -73.25
C SER A 196 -11.79 -104.05 -73.61
N GLY A 197 -10.90 -104.27 -72.64
CA GLY A 197 -9.51 -104.69 -72.85
C GLY A 197 -8.58 -103.62 -73.45
N MET A 198 -9.03 -102.37 -73.65
CA MET A 198 -8.21 -101.27 -74.16
C MET A 198 -8.42 -99.98 -73.35
N LEU A 199 -7.32 -99.32 -72.97
CA LEU A 199 -7.37 -98.03 -72.25
C LEU A 199 -7.89 -96.93 -73.19
N PRO A 200 -8.81 -96.06 -72.75
CA PRO A 200 -9.30 -94.95 -73.57
C PRO A 200 -8.14 -93.99 -73.89
N LYS A 201 -7.88 -93.76 -75.18
CA LYS A 201 -6.89 -92.78 -75.64
C LYS A 201 -7.32 -91.39 -75.15
N ARG A 202 -6.48 -90.73 -74.33
CA ARG A 202 -6.66 -89.33 -73.97
C ARG A 202 -6.84 -88.51 -75.25
N LYS A 203 -8.02 -87.92 -75.44
CA LYS A 203 -8.17 -86.81 -76.38
C LYS A 203 -7.29 -85.68 -75.84
N LYS A 204 -6.30 -85.27 -76.62
CA LYS A 204 -5.59 -84.00 -76.38
C LYS A 204 -6.67 -82.91 -76.38
N ALA A 205 -6.98 -82.38 -75.20
CA ALA A 205 -7.68 -81.11 -75.13
C ALA A 205 -6.66 -80.05 -75.55
N ASP A 206 -7.04 -79.19 -76.47
CA ASP A 206 -6.24 -78.08 -76.96
C ASP A 206 -5.75 -77.23 -75.78
N GLU A 207 -4.46 -77.35 -75.47
CA GLU A 207 -3.74 -76.35 -74.69
C GLU A 207 -3.59 -75.10 -75.57
N GLN A 208 -4.60 -74.23 -75.54
CA GLN A 208 -4.32 -72.81 -75.73
C GLN A 208 -3.47 -72.37 -74.54
N LEU A 209 -2.15 -72.47 -74.72
CA LEU A 209 -1.14 -71.83 -73.90
C LEU A 209 -1.37 -70.32 -73.94
N LEU A 210 -2.26 -69.80 -73.10
CA LEU A 210 -2.21 -68.40 -72.69
C LEU A 210 -0.90 -68.23 -71.93
N LYS A 211 0.08 -67.61 -72.58
CA LYS A 211 1.35 -67.25 -71.97
C LYS A 211 1.10 -66.12 -70.99
N ILE A 212 1.82 -66.13 -69.88
CA ILE A 212 1.77 -65.11 -68.81
C ILE A 212 2.17 -63.72 -69.35
N GLU A 213 2.82 -63.67 -70.51
CA GLU A 213 3.22 -62.46 -71.23
C GLU A 213 2.03 -61.60 -71.71
N ASP A 214 0.80 -62.14 -71.76
CA ASP A 214 -0.40 -61.42 -72.24
C ASP A 214 -1.29 -60.85 -71.11
N ILE A 215 -0.84 -60.89 -69.84
CA ILE A 215 -1.57 -60.29 -68.71
C ILE A 215 -0.91 -58.95 -68.36
N GLU A 216 -1.43 -57.85 -68.90
CA GLU A 216 -1.14 -56.50 -68.42
C GLU A 216 -1.82 -56.27 -67.07
N ILE A 217 -1.03 -56.20 -65.99
CA ILE A 217 -1.49 -55.69 -64.70
C ILE A 217 -1.29 -54.18 -64.74
N GLU A 218 -2.32 -53.44 -65.17
CA GLU A 218 -2.37 -52.00 -64.97
C GLU A 218 -2.46 -51.73 -63.45
N GLN A 219 -1.32 -51.41 -62.83
CA GLN A 219 -1.32 -50.82 -61.50
C GLN A 219 -1.80 -49.38 -61.63
N ASP A 220 -3.07 -49.17 -61.28
CA ASP A 220 -3.70 -47.86 -61.24
C ASP A 220 -3.08 -47.01 -60.09
N LEU A 221 -1.96 -46.36 -60.41
CA LEU A 221 -1.22 -45.46 -59.52
C LEU A 221 -2.06 -44.28 -59.04
N SER A 222 -3.18 -43.99 -59.71
CA SER A 222 -4.13 -42.95 -59.36
C SER A 222 -4.72 -43.14 -57.95
N ILE A 223 -4.92 -44.39 -57.53
CA ILE A 223 -5.47 -44.73 -56.21
C ILE A 223 -4.46 -44.45 -55.09
N LEU A 224 -3.18 -44.69 -55.37
CA LEU A 224 -2.09 -44.47 -54.41
C LEU A 224 -1.82 -42.96 -54.24
N GLN A 225 -2.02 -42.18 -55.30
CA GLN A 225 -1.85 -40.73 -55.28
C GLN A 225 -2.97 -40.03 -54.51
N GLN A 226 -4.20 -40.51 -54.65
CA GLN A 226 -5.33 -40.02 -53.84
C GLN A 226 -5.18 -40.30 -52.33
N TYR A 227 -4.43 -41.35 -51.95
CA TYR A 227 -4.20 -41.69 -50.54
C TYR A 227 -3.05 -40.92 -49.89
N LEU A 228 -2.21 -40.24 -50.68
CA LEU A 228 -1.08 -39.42 -50.20
C LEU A 228 -1.45 -37.93 -50.08
N ASP A 229 -2.51 -37.50 -50.77
CA ASP A 229 -2.99 -36.12 -50.78
C ASP A 229 -4.12 -35.85 -49.75
N ASP A 230 -4.59 -36.88 -49.03
CA ASP A 230 -5.49 -36.83 -47.86
C ASP A 230 -4.75 -37.14 -46.55
#